data_AF-A0A8S9LYF7-F1
#
_entry.id   AF-A0A8S9LYF7-F1
#
_cell.length_a   1.000
_cell.length_b   1.000
_cell.length_c   1.000
_cell.angle_alpha   90.00
_cell.angle_beta   90.00
_cell.angle_gamma   90.00
#
_symmetry.space_group_name_H-M   'P 1'
#
loop_
_entity.id
_entity.type
_entity.pdbx_description
1 polymer ?
#
loop_
_entity_poly.entity_id
_entity_poly.type
_entity_poly.pdbx_seq_one_letter_code
_entity_poly.pdbx_strand_id
1 'polypeptide(L)'
;MSLMKLFESSVFCLQPPGDSLTRRSVFDSILAGCIPVFFNQGSAYKQYVWHLPNNDGEYSVYIPVKELRTGGKSKIEEILQGIPNEKVIGMRENVIRLVPKIVYTKPNRHKPDKETLEDAFDVAVKGVIKRIEQFKSN
;
A
#
# COMPACT_ATOMS: atom_id res chain seq x y z
N MET A 1 12.14 -19.52 8.13
CA MET A 1 10.87 -18.77 8.10
C MET A 1 10.87 -17.89 6.85
N SER A 2 9.84 -17.91 6.01
CA SER A 2 9.79 -17.04 4.81
C SER A 2 9.36 -15.62 5.20
N LEU A 3 9.79 -14.62 4.43
CA LEU A 3 9.41 -13.21 4.65
C LEU A 3 7.90 -13.01 4.63
N MET A 4 7.18 -13.73 3.76
CA MET A 4 5.71 -13.67 3.70
C MET A 4 5.06 -14.08 5.02
N LYS A 5 5.50 -15.17 5.65
CA LYS A 5 4.99 -15.61 6.97
C LYS A 5 5.25 -14.57 8.05
N LEU A 6 6.41 -13.89 7.99
CA LEU A 6 6.71 -12.80 8.91
C LEU A 6 5.69 -11.66 8.75
N PHE A 7 5.41 -11.25 7.51
CA PHE A 7 4.43 -10.19 7.23
C PHE A 7 3.01 -10.58 7.64
N GLU A 8 2.57 -11.81 7.37
CA GLU A 8 1.24 -12.31 7.78
C GLU A 8 1.06 -12.27 9.31
N SER A 9 2.14 -12.54 10.05
CA SER A 9 2.17 -12.48 11.52
C SER A 9 2.36 -11.07 12.10
N SER A 10 2.62 -10.06 11.27
CA SER A 10 2.92 -8.70 11.68
C SER A 10 1.72 -7.76 11.50
N VAL A 11 1.64 -6.74 12.36
CA VAL A 11 0.66 -5.65 12.20
C VAL A 11 1.23 -4.55 11.29
N PHE A 12 2.45 -4.12 11.58
CA PHE A 12 3.16 -3.08 10.85
C PHE A 12 4.42 -3.65 10.18
N CYS A 13 4.63 -3.29 8.92
CA CYS A 13 5.78 -3.74 8.13
C CYS A 13 6.62 -2.54 7.72
N LEU A 14 7.81 -2.43 8.31
CA LEU A 14 8.73 -1.33 8.04
C LEU A 14 9.27 -1.40 6.61
N GLN A 15 9.17 -0.29 5.88
CA GLN A 15 9.60 -0.13 4.49
C GLN A 15 10.72 0.92 4.40
N PRO A 16 11.94 0.60 4.89
CA PRO A 16 13.07 1.53 4.85
C PRO A 16 13.46 1.87 3.41
N PRO A 17 14.05 3.06 3.19
CA PRO A 17 14.54 3.45 1.87
C PRO A 17 15.62 2.47 1.39
N GLY A 18 15.63 2.22 0.07
CA GLY A 18 16.67 1.48 -0.60
C GLY A 18 17.43 2.33 -1.62
N ASP A 19 18.12 1.65 -2.53
CA ASP A 19 18.77 2.28 -3.68
C ASP A 19 17.76 2.94 -4.62
N SER A 20 16.53 2.38 -4.69
CA SER A 20 15.39 2.93 -5.42
C SER A 20 14.22 3.31 -4.49
N LEU A 21 13.36 4.21 -4.99
CA LEU A 21 12.10 4.57 -4.31
C LEU A 21 11.06 3.45 -4.36
N THR A 22 11.16 2.54 -5.34
CA THR A 22 10.26 1.40 -5.50
C THR A 22 10.86 0.13 -4.88
N ARG A 23 10.05 -0.64 -4.16
CA ARG A 23 10.45 -1.94 -3.60
C ARG A 23 9.30 -2.93 -3.63
N ARG A 24 9.60 -4.18 -4.02
CA ARG A 24 8.66 -5.31 -3.98
C ARG A 24 8.08 -5.53 -2.59
N SER A 25 8.88 -5.31 -1.54
CA SER A 25 8.47 -5.53 -0.14
C SER A 25 7.23 -4.75 0.29
N VAL A 26 6.96 -3.60 -0.34
CA VAL A 26 5.75 -2.80 -0.11
C VAL A 26 4.52 -3.60 -0.54
N PHE A 27 4.54 -4.14 -1.75
CA PHE A 27 3.46 -4.97 -2.27
C PHE A 27 3.33 -6.27 -1.49
N ASP A 28 4.43 -6.96 -1.17
CA ASP A 28 4.40 -8.17 -0.35
C ASP A 28 3.75 -7.90 1.03
N SER A 29 3.99 -6.72 1.63
CA SER A 29 3.32 -6.35 2.89
C SER A 29 1.81 -6.11 2.73
N ILE A 30 1.39 -5.46 1.64
CA ILE A 30 -0.04 -5.27 1.34
C ILE A 30 -0.73 -6.61 1.09
N LEU A 31 -0.08 -7.51 0.33
CA LEU A 31 -0.59 -8.86 0.06
C LEU A 31 -0.77 -9.68 1.34
N ALA A 32 0.12 -9.51 2.31
CA ALA A 32 0.03 -10.16 3.61
C ALA A 32 -1.00 -9.50 4.56
N GLY A 33 -1.63 -8.39 4.16
CA GLY A 33 -2.50 -7.61 5.03
C GLY A 33 -1.74 -6.92 6.18
N CYS A 34 -0.45 -6.64 5.98
CA CYS A 34 0.41 -5.94 6.93
C CYS A 34 0.48 -4.45 6.56
N ILE A 35 0.33 -3.55 7.53
CA ILE A 35 0.28 -2.11 7.29
C ILE A 35 1.69 -1.59 6.97
N PRO A 36 1.94 -1.09 5.74
CA PRO A 36 3.25 -0.56 5.38
C PRO A 36 3.58 0.70 6.19
N VAL A 37 4.79 0.74 6.75
CA VAL A 37 5.35 1.91 7.43
C VAL A 37 6.45 2.49 6.56
N PHE A 38 6.20 3.64 5.96
CA PHE A 38 7.11 4.31 5.06
C PHE A 38 7.98 5.34 5.78
N PHE A 39 9.20 5.52 5.29
CA PHE A 39 10.12 6.54 5.79
C PHE A 39 10.45 7.61 4.74
N ASN A 40 9.96 7.46 3.51
CA ASN A 40 10.15 8.40 2.42
C ASN A 40 8.84 8.57 1.63
N GLN A 41 8.34 9.80 1.48
CA GLN A 41 7.13 10.10 0.70
C GLN A 41 7.24 9.64 -0.76
N GLY A 42 8.46 9.65 -1.31
CA GLY A 42 8.75 9.16 -2.65
C GLY A 42 8.49 7.67 -2.82
N SER A 43 8.57 6.87 -1.75
CA SER A 43 8.25 5.43 -1.76
C SER A 43 6.77 5.15 -1.53
N ALA A 44 6.07 6.05 -0.85
CA ALA A 44 4.71 5.85 -0.38
C ALA A 44 3.65 6.44 -1.33
N TYR A 45 3.82 7.70 -1.71
CA TYR A 45 2.71 8.56 -2.18
C TYR A 45 2.93 9.15 -3.57
N LYS A 46 4.08 8.87 -4.18
CA LYS A 46 4.41 9.34 -5.54
C LYS A 46 4.45 8.22 -6.58
N GLN A 47 4.49 6.97 -6.13
CA GLN A 47 4.59 5.80 -6.98
C GLN A 47 3.23 5.11 -7.05
N TYR A 48 2.92 4.49 -8.19
CA TYR A 48 1.74 3.65 -8.37
C TYR A 48 0.40 4.37 -8.08
N VAL A 49 0.32 5.68 -8.37
CA VAL A 49 -0.85 6.55 -8.10
C VAL A 49 -2.17 6.09 -8.75
N TRP A 50 -2.12 5.17 -9.71
CA TRP A 50 -3.31 4.52 -10.27
C TRP A 50 -3.82 3.38 -9.39
N HIS A 51 -2.92 2.69 -8.68
CA HIS A 51 -3.21 1.47 -7.92
C HIS A 51 -3.33 1.72 -6.42
N LEU A 52 -2.56 2.67 -5.89
CA LEU A 52 -2.56 3.04 -4.48
C LEU A 52 -3.27 4.39 -4.29
N PRO A 53 -4.07 4.54 -3.22
CA PRO A 53 -4.80 5.76 -2.96
C PRO A 53 -3.88 6.85 -2.41
N ASN A 54 -4.25 8.11 -2.62
CA ASN A 54 -3.50 9.29 -2.14
C ASN A 54 -3.80 9.63 -0.66
N ASN A 55 -4.43 8.73 0.09
CA ASN A 55 -4.85 8.94 1.48
C ASN A 55 -3.89 8.25 2.46
N ASP A 56 -2.74 8.88 2.62
CA ASP A 56 -1.55 8.39 3.33
C ASP A 56 -1.85 7.71 4.67
N GLY A 57 -2.74 8.29 5.49
CA GLY A 57 -3.05 7.81 6.84
C GLY A 57 -4.12 6.72 6.95
N GLU A 58 -4.69 6.27 5.83
CA GLU A 58 -5.79 5.29 5.82
C GLU A 58 -5.33 3.85 5.60
N TYR A 59 -4.17 3.64 4.98
CA TYR A 59 -3.64 2.28 4.72
C TYR A 59 -2.17 2.13 5.10
N SER A 60 -1.51 3.23 5.49
CA SER A 60 -0.08 3.24 5.78
C SER A 60 0.24 4.17 6.95
N VAL A 61 1.46 4.05 7.46
CA VAL A 61 2.03 5.00 8.42
C VAL A 61 3.26 5.64 7.77
N TYR A 62 3.39 6.95 7.88
CA TYR A 62 4.60 7.65 7.46
C TYR A 62 5.36 8.17 8.66
N ILE A 63 6.64 7.80 8.77
CA ILE A 63 7.56 8.27 9.81
C ILE A 63 8.74 8.97 9.11
N PRO A 64 8.83 10.30 9.13
CA PRO A 64 9.95 11.02 8.51
C PRO A 64 11.31 10.56 9.07
N VAL A 65 12.31 10.34 8.20
CA VAL A 65 13.68 9.96 8.62
C VAL A 65 14.27 10.92 9.65
N LYS A 66 13.89 12.21 9.59
CA LYS A 66 14.36 13.22 10.55
C LYS A 66 13.99 12.86 11.99
N GLU A 67 12.82 12.28 12.22
CA GLU A 67 12.38 11.86 13.55
C GLU A 67 13.20 10.68 14.10
N LEU A 68 13.72 9.83 13.21
CA LEU A 68 14.58 8.71 13.58
C LEU A 68 15.99 9.16 13.99
N ARG A 69 16.50 10.26 13.43
CA ARG A 69 17.83 10.80 13.79
C ARG A 69 17.91 11.30 15.22
N THR A 70 16.78 11.74 15.78
CA THR A 70 16.70 12.32 17.13
C THR A 70 16.30 11.31 18.21
N GLY A 71 15.62 10.20 17.83
CA GLY A 71 15.05 9.25 18.79
C GLY A 71 15.27 7.77 18.49
N GLY A 72 15.92 7.42 17.38
CA GLY A 72 16.25 6.03 17.05
C GLY A 72 15.05 5.07 17.04
N LYS A 73 15.28 3.82 17.46
CA LYS A 73 14.28 2.72 17.44
C LYS A 73 13.11 2.97 18.40
N SER A 74 13.35 3.54 19.57
CA SER A 74 12.30 3.79 20.58
C SER A 74 11.22 4.74 20.04
N LYS A 75 11.60 5.67 19.15
CA LYS A 75 10.63 6.57 18.50
C LYS A 75 9.66 5.84 17.55
N ILE A 76 10.12 4.82 16.84
CA ILE A 76 9.26 4.01 15.96
C ILE A 76 8.22 3.26 16.80
N GLU A 77 8.67 2.60 17.87
CA GLU A 77 7.79 1.85 18.76
C GLU A 77 6.76 2.78 19.43
N GLU A 78 7.20 3.93 19.94
CA GLU A 78 6.33 4.96 20.52
C GLU A 78 5.23 5.39 19.53
N ILE A 79 5.59 5.72 18.29
CA ILE A 79 4.63 6.16 17.27
C ILE A 79 3.63 5.04 16.95
N LEU A 80 4.11 3.82 16.70
CA LEU A 80 3.25 2.70 16.29
C LEU A 80 2.34 2.22 17.42
N GLN A 81 2.82 2.19 18.66
CA GLN A 81 2.01 1.86 19.84
C GLN A 81 1.01 2.97 20.20
N GLY A 82 1.30 4.22 19.84
CA GLY A 82 0.38 5.34 20.02
C GLY A 82 -0.82 5.34 19.08
N ILE A 83 -0.86 4.44 18.08
CA ILE A 83 -2.00 4.33 17.16
C ILE A 83 -3.12 3.53 17.84
N PRO A 84 -4.34 4.08 17.97
CA PRO A 84 -5.47 3.35 18.55
C PRO A 84 -5.79 2.06 17.78
N ASN A 85 -6.15 1.01 18.50
CA ASN A 85 -6.45 -0.30 17.92
C ASN A 85 -7.56 -0.24 16.86
N GLU A 86 -8.58 0.61 17.07
CA GLU A 86 -9.67 0.82 16.11
C GLU A 86 -9.14 1.36 14.78
N LYS A 87 -8.17 2.28 14.85
CA LYS A 87 -7.50 2.82 13.66
C LYS A 87 -6.63 1.75 13.00
N VAL A 88 -5.94 0.91 13.77
CA VAL A 88 -5.17 -0.23 13.24
C VAL A 88 -6.06 -1.20 12.46
N ILE A 89 -7.23 -1.54 13.00
CA ILE A 89 -8.21 -2.42 12.33
C ILE A 89 -8.67 -1.77 11.01
N GLY A 90 -9.08 -0.50 11.03
CA GLY A 90 -9.49 0.21 9.83
C GLY A 90 -8.38 0.30 8.77
N MET A 91 -7.14 0.56 9.19
CA MET A 91 -5.99 0.54 8.28
C MET A 91 -5.78 -0.84 7.65
N ARG A 92 -5.90 -1.91 8.43
CA ARG A 92 -5.76 -3.28 7.93
C ARG A 92 -6.85 -3.65 6.93
N GLU A 93 -8.10 -3.26 7.20
CA GLU A 93 -9.20 -3.44 6.25
C GLU A 93 -8.94 -2.71 4.94
N ASN A 94 -8.45 -1.47 5.01
CA ASN A 94 -8.10 -0.70 3.82
C ASN A 94 -6.94 -1.35 3.05
N VAL A 95 -5.90 -1.84 3.72
CA VAL A 95 -4.81 -2.61 3.09
C VAL A 95 -5.37 -3.83 2.33
N ILE A 96 -6.27 -4.60 2.95
CA ILE A 96 -6.89 -5.77 2.31
C ILE A 96 -7.70 -5.35 1.06
N ARG A 97 -8.41 -4.22 1.12
CA ARG A 97 -9.16 -3.67 -0.05
C ARG A 97 -8.26 -3.26 -1.21
N LEU A 98 -6.96 -3.02 -0.98
CA LEU A 98 -6.00 -2.69 -2.05
C LEU A 98 -5.52 -3.92 -2.82
N VAL A 99 -5.52 -5.10 -2.20
CA VAL A 99 -4.97 -6.34 -2.78
C VAL A 99 -5.42 -6.59 -4.22
N PRO A 100 -6.73 -6.50 -4.57
CA PRO A 100 -7.17 -6.76 -5.94
C PRO A 100 -6.51 -5.82 -6.96
N LYS A 101 -6.35 -4.54 -6.62
CA LYS A 101 -5.82 -3.50 -7.51
C LYS A 101 -4.32 -3.61 -7.77
N ILE A 102 -3.60 -4.46 -7.04
CA ILE A 102 -2.15 -4.64 -7.17
C ILE A 102 -1.74 -6.04 -7.66
N VAL A 103 -2.70 -6.96 -7.84
CA VAL A 103 -2.45 -8.29 -8.39
C VAL A 103 -3.16 -8.50 -9.70
N TYR A 104 -2.60 -9.36 -10.55
CA TYR A 104 -3.32 -9.89 -11.69
C TYR A 104 -4.23 -11.04 -11.25
N THR A 105 -5.46 -10.99 -11.69
CA THR A 105 -6.49 -11.95 -11.35
C THR A 105 -6.86 -12.78 -12.57
N LYS A 106 -7.27 -14.05 -12.38
CA LYS A 106 -7.54 -14.96 -13.50
C LYS A 106 -8.61 -14.39 -14.45
N PRO A 107 -8.51 -14.62 -15.77
CA PRO A 107 -9.60 -14.31 -16.69
C PRO A 107 -10.86 -15.13 -16.32
N ASN A 108 -12.05 -14.61 -16.63
CA ASN A 108 -13.38 -15.19 -16.30
C ASN A 108 -13.81 -15.10 -14.82
N ARG A 109 -13.66 -13.92 -14.22
CA ARG A 109 -14.09 -13.62 -12.83
C ARG A 109 -15.57 -13.29 -12.69
N HIS A 110 -16.29 -13.23 -13.82
CA HIS A 110 -17.72 -12.94 -13.85
C HIS A 110 -18.44 -13.98 -13.00
N LYS A 111 -18.84 -13.56 -11.79
CA LYS A 111 -19.88 -14.24 -11.03
C LYS A 111 -21.19 -13.62 -11.51
N PRO A 112 -22.18 -14.43 -11.93
CA PRO A 112 -23.43 -13.94 -12.52
C PRO A 112 -24.13 -12.85 -11.69
N ASP A 113 -23.92 -12.84 -10.36
CA ASP A 113 -24.60 -11.94 -9.42
C ASP A 113 -23.65 -11.03 -8.61
N LYS A 114 -22.41 -10.78 -9.05
CA LYS A 114 -21.50 -9.85 -8.34
C LYS A 114 -20.81 -8.88 -9.28
N GLU A 115 -20.63 -7.66 -8.80
CA GLU A 115 -19.75 -6.67 -9.43
C GLU A 115 -18.38 -7.28 -9.71
N THR A 116 -17.89 -7.06 -10.93
CA THR A 116 -16.56 -7.51 -11.30
C THR A 116 -15.54 -6.71 -10.51
N LEU A 117 -14.79 -7.40 -9.65
CA LEU A 117 -13.69 -6.81 -8.92
C LEU A 117 -12.54 -6.47 -9.89
N GLU A 118 -12.27 -5.18 -10.04
CA GLU A 118 -11.16 -4.67 -10.86
C GLU A 118 -9.83 -5.14 -10.29
N ASP A 119 -8.97 -5.64 -11.16
CA ASP A 119 -7.60 -6.00 -10.80
C ASP A 119 -6.55 -4.99 -11.27
N ALA A 120 -5.27 -5.31 -11.07
CA ALA A 120 -4.17 -4.47 -11.53
C ALA A 120 -4.18 -4.20 -13.05
N PHE A 121 -4.60 -5.16 -13.88
CA PHE A 121 -4.67 -4.94 -15.32
C PHE A 121 -5.80 -3.97 -15.67
N ASP A 122 -6.99 -4.18 -15.10
CA ASP A 122 -8.16 -3.33 -15.32
C ASP A 122 -7.85 -1.87 -14.94
N VAL A 123 -7.23 -1.68 -13.77
CA VAL A 123 -6.81 -0.36 -13.28
C VAL A 123 -5.82 0.31 -14.24
N ALA A 124 -4.81 -0.42 -14.72
CA ALA A 124 -3.80 0.13 -15.62
C ALA A 124 -4.39 0.55 -16.97
N VAL A 125 -5.23 -0.30 -17.58
CA VAL A 125 -5.88 0.00 -18.87
C VAL A 125 -6.79 1.22 -18.75
N LYS A 126 -7.61 1.30 -17.69
CA LYS A 126 -8.46 2.48 -17.43
C LYS A 126 -7.63 3.74 -17.25
N GLY A 127 -6.50 3.66 -16.54
CA GLY A 127 -5.57 4.78 -16.38
C GLY A 127 -5.01 5.29 -17.71
N VAL A 128 -4.60 4.38 -18.61
CA VAL A 128 -4.10 4.72 -19.94
C VAL A 128 -5.19 5.38 -20.79
N ILE A 129 -6.40 4.81 -20.85
CA ILE A 129 -7.52 5.35 -21.64
C ILE A 129 -7.86 6.77 -21.15
N LYS A 130 -8.03 6.97 -19.85
CA LYS A 130 -8.33 8.29 -19.26
C LYS A 130 -7.27 9.32 -19.61
N ARG A 131 -6.00 8.93 -19.59
CA ARG A 131 -4.89 9.82 -19.97
C ARG A 131 -4.97 10.23 -21.45
N ILE A 132 -5.30 9.30 -22.35
CA ILE A 132 -5.49 9.59 -23.78
C ILE A 132 -6.65 10.57 -24.00
N GLU A 133 -7.78 10.37 -23.31
CA GLU A 133 -8.96 11.25 -23.42
C GLU A 133 -8.64 12.69 -22.95
N GLN A 134 -7.87 12.83 -21.86
CA GLN A 134 -7.40 14.13 -21.39
C GLN A 134 -6.49 14.83 -22.39
N PHE A 135 -5.67 14.10 -23.14
CA PHE A 135 -4.84 14.67 -24.20
C PHE A 135 -5.65 15.10 -25.43
N LYS A 136 -6.73 14.39 -25.76
CA LYS A 136 -7.59 14.73 -26.91
C LYS A 136 -8.55 15.89 -26.64
N SER A 137 -8.81 16.20 -25.37
CA SER A 137 -9.73 17.26 -24.94
C SER A 137 -9.03 18.62 -24.71
N ASN A 138 -7.71 18.66 -24.90
CA ASN A 138 -6.87 19.88 -24.94
C ASN A 138 -6.40 20.12 -26.37
#